data_AF-R9MA01-F1
#
_entry.id   AF-R9MA01-F1
#
_cell.length_a   1.000
_cell.length_b   1.000
_cell.length_c   1.000
_cell.angle_alpha   90.00
_cell.angle_beta   90.00
_cell.angle_gamma   90.00
#
_symmetry.space_group_name_H-M   'P 1'
#
loop_
_entity.id
_entity.type
_entity.pdbx_description
1 polymer ?
#
loop_
_entity_poly.entity_id
_entity_poly.type
_entity_poly.pdbx_seq_one_letter_code
_entity_poly.pdbx_strand_id
1 'polypeptide(L)'
;MSFRETNYPDGFRPEEELSPEEKTRFARIFRRRAVFTDVCLALSAACTVFAVTFRDSPLAGPALVAVLPLLAGLLAGVFLTYGCCPFCGRRPRKWDWAWTPILWRFFRCPDCDFTPFWDKKYGADPQE
;
A
#
# COMPACT_ATOMS: atom_id res chain seq x y z
N MET A 1 2.51 13.81 -31.43
CA MET A 1 2.20 12.37 -31.32
C MET A 1 2.53 11.92 -29.92
N SER A 2 1.49 11.70 -29.10
CA SER A 2 1.64 11.25 -27.71
C SER A 2 1.74 9.72 -27.70
N PHE A 3 2.74 9.19 -27.00
CA PHE A 3 3.14 7.79 -26.91
C PHE A 3 2.11 6.92 -26.14
N ARG A 4 0.81 7.19 -26.30
CA ARG A 4 -0.27 6.71 -25.43
C ARG A 4 -1.13 5.60 -26.05
N GLU A 5 -0.89 5.24 -27.30
CA GLU A 5 -1.57 4.17 -27.99
C GLU A 5 -0.50 3.17 -28.43
N THR A 6 -0.54 1.92 -27.94
CA THR A 6 -0.08 0.68 -28.64
C THR A 6 0.20 -0.53 -27.72
N ASN A 7 -0.13 -0.55 -26.42
CA ASN A 7 0.11 -1.76 -25.59
C ASN A 7 -1.03 -2.17 -24.64
N TYR A 8 -2.29 -2.01 -25.05
CA TYR A 8 -3.41 -2.73 -24.44
C TYR A 8 -4.32 -3.26 -25.55
N PRO A 9 -4.40 -4.59 -25.77
CA PRO A 9 -5.52 -5.18 -26.50
C PRO A 9 -6.74 -5.05 -25.59
N ASP A 10 -7.79 -4.46 -26.10
CA ASP A 10 -8.95 -3.92 -25.38
C ASP A 10 -8.66 -2.70 -24.50
N GLY A 11 -9.31 -1.60 -24.86
CA GLY A 11 -9.38 -0.34 -24.12
C GLY A 11 -10.15 -0.47 -22.81
N PHE A 12 -9.78 -1.43 -21.97
CA PHE A 12 -10.27 -1.56 -20.61
C PHE A 12 -9.72 -0.38 -19.80
N ARG A 13 -10.50 0.71 -19.73
CA ARG A 13 -10.32 1.78 -18.74
C ARG A 13 -11.17 1.40 -17.52
N PRO A 14 -10.58 0.85 -16.44
CA PRO A 14 -11.36 0.46 -15.25
C PRO A 14 -12.00 1.67 -14.56
N GLU A 15 -11.53 2.89 -14.87
CA GLU A 15 -12.12 4.13 -14.35
C GLU A 15 -13.58 4.32 -14.76
N GLU A 16 -13.98 3.76 -15.91
CA GLU A 16 -15.30 3.97 -16.52
C GLU A 16 -16.36 2.97 -16.06
N GLU A 17 -15.97 1.83 -15.49
CA GLU A 17 -16.92 0.79 -15.01
C GLU A 17 -17.05 0.69 -13.49
N LEU A 18 -16.05 1.13 -12.72
CA LEU A 18 -16.10 1.01 -11.25
C LEU A 18 -17.05 2.03 -10.65
N SER A 19 -18.10 1.54 -9.97
CA SER A 19 -19.04 2.38 -9.25
C SER A 19 -18.32 3.20 -8.17
N PRO A 20 -18.83 4.39 -7.80
CA PRO A 20 -18.22 5.18 -6.73
C PRO A 20 -18.10 4.39 -5.42
N GLU A 21 -19.05 3.50 -5.13
CA GLU A 21 -19.03 2.61 -3.97
C GLU A 21 -17.86 1.62 -4.02
N GLU A 22 -17.60 1.00 -5.17
CA GLU A 22 -16.48 0.08 -5.35
C GLU A 22 -15.14 0.80 -5.20
N LYS A 23 -15.02 2.01 -5.76
CA LYS A 23 -13.84 2.88 -5.61
C LYS A 23 -13.55 3.18 -4.14
N THR A 24 -14.58 3.50 -3.34
CA THR A 24 -14.40 3.71 -1.89
C THR A 24 -14.03 2.43 -1.15
N ARG A 25 -14.59 1.28 -1.52
CA ARG A 25 -14.24 -0.02 -0.94
C ARG A 25 -12.78 -0.36 -1.18
N PHE A 26 -12.29 -0.19 -2.40
CA PHE A 26 -10.89 -0.40 -2.74
C PHE A 26 -9.95 0.54 -1.99
N ALA A 27 -10.30 1.83 -1.87
CA ALA A 27 -9.53 2.78 -1.07
C ALA A 27 -9.44 2.34 0.40
N ARG A 28 -10.54 1.89 1.01
CA ARG A 28 -10.56 1.37 2.39
C ARG A 28 -9.69 0.12 2.56
N ILE A 29 -9.76 -0.82 1.62
CA ILE A 29 -8.94 -2.03 1.65
C ILE A 29 -7.46 -1.67 1.54
N PHE A 30 -7.09 -0.80 0.59
CA PHE A 30 -5.74 -0.31 0.42
C PHE A 30 -5.20 0.29 1.72
N ARG A 31 -5.98 1.17 2.37
CA ARG A 31 -5.58 1.75 3.67
C ARG A 31 -5.42 0.72 4.77
N ARG A 32 -6.32 -0.25 4.89
CA ARG A 32 -6.19 -1.31 5.91
C ARG A 32 -4.90 -2.09 5.71
N ARG A 33 -4.56 -2.43 4.46
CA ARG A 33 -3.31 -3.12 4.15
C ARG A 33 -2.08 -2.25 4.41
N ALA A 34 -2.13 -0.97 4.05
CA ALA A 34 -1.05 -0.02 4.32
C ALA A 34 -0.81 0.20 5.84
N VAL A 35 -1.88 0.29 6.62
CA VAL A 35 -1.78 0.35 8.09
C VAL A 35 -1.19 -0.95 8.65
N PHE A 36 -1.57 -2.10 8.10
CA PHE A 36 -0.99 -3.38 8.52
C PHE A 36 0.53 -3.42 8.25
N THR A 37 0.99 -2.93 7.09
CA THR A 37 2.43 -2.81 6.80
C THR A 37 3.15 -1.86 7.77
N ASP A 38 2.52 -0.73 8.13
CA ASP A 38 3.07 0.22 9.12
C ASP A 38 3.24 -0.45 10.49
N VAL A 39 2.23 -1.23 10.92
CA VAL A 39 2.26 -1.97 12.20
C VAL A 39 3.34 -3.05 12.18
N CYS A 40 3.46 -3.83 11.10
CA CYS A 40 4.55 -4.81 10.96
C CYS A 40 5.93 -4.15 11.00
N LEU A 41 6.10 -2.98 10.38
CA LEU A 41 7.34 -2.21 10.43
C LEU A 41 7.66 -1.77 11.86
N ALA A 42 6.68 -1.16 12.53
CA ALA A 42 6.83 -0.67 13.90
C ALA A 42 7.17 -1.80 14.89
N LEU A 43 6.49 -2.94 14.78
CA LEU A 43 6.78 -4.12 15.60
C LEU A 43 8.18 -4.69 15.30
N SER A 44 8.58 -4.76 14.03
CA SER A 44 9.93 -5.22 13.65
C SER A 44 11.01 -4.33 14.26
N ALA A 45 10.81 -3.01 14.18
CA ALA A 45 11.72 -2.03 14.76
C ALA A 45 11.76 -2.15 16.30
N ALA A 46 10.62 -2.26 16.96
CA ALA A 46 10.53 -2.43 18.41
C ALA A 46 11.23 -3.70 18.88
N CYS A 47 10.98 -4.85 18.24
CA CYS A 47 11.64 -6.12 18.55
C CYS A 47 13.16 -6.05 18.34
N THR A 48 13.60 -5.40 17.26
CA THR A 48 15.02 -5.22 16.96
C THR A 48 15.70 -4.33 18.00
N VAL A 49 15.11 -3.18 18.32
CA VAL A 49 15.62 -2.27 19.36
C VAL A 49 15.69 -2.99 20.69
N PHE A 50 14.60 -3.66 21.10
CA PHE A 50 14.56 -4.42 22.35
C PHE A 50 15.67 -5.47 22.43
N ALA A 51 15.85 -6.29 21.39
CA ALA A 51 16.89 -7.31 21.39
C ALA A 51 18.30 -6.73 21.43
N VAL A 52 18.53 -5.56 20.82
CA VAL A 52 19.83 -4.88 20.82
C VAL A 52 20.12 -4.19 22.15
N THR A 53 19.11 -3.63 22.82
CA THR A 53 19.25 -2.90 24.09
C THR A 53 19.24 -3.81 25.31
N PHE A 54 18.43 -4.89 25.29
CA PHE A 54 18.27 -5.83 26.40
C PHE A 54 18.80 -7.22 26.03
N ARG A 55 20.07 -7.29 25.63
CA ARG A 55 20.69 -8.52 25.11
C ARG A 55 20.68 -9.69 26.09
N ASP A 56 20.81 -9.39 27.38
CA ASP A 56 20.84 -10.40 28.45
C ASP A 56 19.43 -10.87 28.86
N SER A 57 18.39 -10.28 28.27
CA SER A 57 17.02 -10.72 28.50
C SER A 57 16.79 -12.10 27.88
N PRO A 58 16.12 -13.03 28.58
CA PRO A 58 15.73 -14.32 28.01
C PRO A 58 14.81 -14.18 26.78
N LEU A 59 14.21 -12.99 26.58
CA LEU A 59 13.34 -12.68 25.45
C LEU A 59 14.09 -12.09 24.24
N ALA A 60 15.38 -11.77 24.34
CA ALA A 60 16.14 -11.16 23.24
C ALA A 60 16.26 -12.07 22.01
N GLY A 61 16.55 -13.37 22.22
CA GLY A 61 16.58 -14.37 21.16
C GLY A 61 15.22 -14.54 20.45
N PRO A 62 14.14 -14.84 21.18
CA PRO A 62 12.79 -14.90 20.62
C PRO A 62 12.37 -13.61 19.88
N ALA A 63 12.71 -12.43 20.41
CA ALA A 63 12.42 -11.16 19.78
C ALA A 63 13.11 -11.02 18.40
N LEU A 64 14.37 -11.46 18.26
CA LEU A 64 15.07 -11.47 16.97
C LEU A 64 14.44 -12.45 15.97
N VAL A 65 14.04 -13.63 16.43
CA VAL A 65 13.36 -14.62 15.57
C VAL A 65 12.03 -14.06 15.07
N ALA A 66 11.29 -13.32 15.89
CA ALA A 66 10.02 -12.68 15.51
C ALA A 66 10.18 -11.59 14.44
N VAL A 67 11.37 -11.00 14.28
CA VAL A 67 11.64 -10.00 13.22
C VAL A 67 11.52 -10.64 11.83
N LEU A 68 11.91 -11.90 11.66
CA LEU A 68 11.87 -12.58 10.36
C LEU A 68 10.46 -12.67 9.74
N PRO A 69 9.44 -13.23 10.43
CA PRO A 69 8.07 -13.24 9.89
C PRO A 69 7.47 -11.84 9.76
N LEU A 70 7.86 -10.88 10.62
CA LEU A 70 7.40 -9.50 10.49
C LEU A 70 7.98 -8.82 9.23
N LEU A 71 9.25 -9.05 8.91
CA LEU A 71 9.87 -8.59 7.66
C LEU A 71 9.26 -9.27 6.44
N ALA A 72 8.99 -10.57 6.52
CA ALA A 72 8.31 -11.29 5.45
C ALA A 72 6.89 -10.75 5.22
N GLY A 73 6.14 -10.50 6.30
CA GLY A 73 4.81 -9.87 6.24
C GLY A 73 4.86 -8.45 5.70
N LEU A 74 5.89 -7.68 6.05
CA LEU A 74 6.13 -6.35 5.51
C LEU A 74 6.38 -6.40 4.00
N LEU A 75 7.30 -7.25 3.54
CA LEU A 75 7.57 -7.43 2.11
C LEU A 75 6.30 -7.85 1.36
N ALA A 76 5.60 -8.86 1.86
CA ALA A 76 4.35 -9.33 1.26
C ALA A 76 3.30 -8.21 1.20
N GLY A 77 3.12 -7.46 2.29
CA GLY A 77 2.19 -6.35 2.34
C GLY A 77 2.58 -5.21 1.40
N VAL A 78 3.88 -4.92 1.26
CA VAL A 78 4.38 -3.92 0.31
C VAL A 78 4.07 -4.34 -1.12
N PHE A 79 4.37 -5.60 -1.50
CA PHE A 79 4.04 -6.13 -2.83
C PHE A 79 2.54 -6.20 -3.11
N LEU A 80 1.73 -6.64 -2.14
CA LEU A 80 0.28 -6.80 -2.32
C LEU A 80 -0.49 -5.47 -2.30
N THR A 81 0.06 -4.44 -1.65
CA THR A 81 -0.61 -3.14 -1.49
C THR A 81 -0.16 -2.16 -2.56
N TYR A 82 1.15 -2.09 -2.84
CA TYR A 82 1.72 -1.11 -3.75
C TYR A 82 2.20 -1.75 -5.07
N GLY A 83 2.15 -3.08 -5.21
CA GLY A 83 2.56 -3.80 -6.42
C GLY A 83 1.80 -3.41 -7.68
N CYS A 84 0.53 -3.03 -7.53
CA CYS A 84 -0.34 -2.56 -8.61
C CYS A 84 -1.27 -1.47 -8.06
N CYS A 85 -1.66 -0.52 -8.90
CA CYS A 85 -2.75 0.39 -8.56
C CYS A 85 -4.08 -0.39 -8.42
N PRO A 86 -4.88 -0.19 -7.36
CA PRO A 86 -6.15 -0.89 -7.19
C PRO A 86 -7.24 -0.46 -8.19
N PHE A 87 -7.08 0.69 -8.84
CA PHE A 87 -8.05 1.19 -9.83
C PHE A 87 -7.63 0.79 -11.25
N CYS A 88 -6.48 1.25 -11.74
CA CYS A 88 -6.06 0.99 -13.12
C CYS A 88 -5.23 -0.30 -13.31
N GLY A 89 -4.90 -1.02 -12.24
CA GLY A 89 -4.07 -2.23 -12.31
C GLY A 89 -2.61 -1.99 -12.73
N ARG A 90 -2.20 -0.75 -12.99
CA ARG A 90 -0.84 -0.44 -13.43
C ARG A 90 0.19 -0.83 -12.36
N ARG A 91 1.23 -1.54 -12.79
CA ARG A 91 2.44 -1.79 -11.99
C ARG A 91 3.32 -0.55 -11.97
N PRO A 92 3.81 -0.09 -10.81
CA PRO A 92 4.66 1.09 -10.76
C PRO A 92 6.03 0.78 -11.41
N ARG A 93 6.59 1.73 -12.17
CA ARG A 93 7.96 1.58 -12.70
C ARG A 93 8.94 1.86 -11.57
N LYS A 94 10.16 1.27 -11.65
CA LYS A 94 11.19 1.17 -10.58
C LYS A 94 11.44 2.43 -9.72
N TRP A 95 11.12 3.63 -10.21
CA TRP A 95 11.35 4.91 -9.53
C TRP A 95 10.10 5.54 -8.88
N ASP A 96 8.90 5.07 -9.21
CA ASP A 96 7.65 5.52 -8.56
C ASP A 96 7.57 5.03 -7.09
N TRP A 97 8.42 4.06 -6.72
CA TRP A 97 8.48 3.39 -5.42
C TRP A 97 9.34 4.08 -4.36
N ALA A 98 10.16 5.07 -4.71
CA ALA A 98 11.09 5.68 -3.77
C ALA A 98 10.40 6.40 -2.59
N TRP A 99 9.07 6.54 -2.65
CA TRP A 99 8.26 7.28 -1.66
C TRP A 99 7.18 6.42 -0.99
N THR A 100 6.92 5.17 -1.38
CA THR A 100 5.58 4.56 -1.15
C THR A 100 5.31 3.79 0.14
N PRO A 101 6.23 3.05 0.80
CA PRO A 101 5.83 2.28 1.98
C PRO A 101 5.65 3.15 3.24
N ILE A 102 6.41 4.24 3.39
CA ILE A 102 6.35 5.12 4.59
C ILE A 102 5.34 6.26 4.40
N LEU A 103 5.11 6.69 3.16
CA LEU A 103 4.23 7.81 2.81
C LEU A 103 3.02 7.35 2.02
N TRP A 104 2.43 6.19 2.35
CA TRP A 104 1.25 5.68 1.67
C TRP A 104 0.09 6.68 1.64
N ARG A 105 0.03 7.60 2.60
CA ARG A 105 -0.91 8.73 2.68
C ARG A 105 -0.79 9.70 1.49
N PHE A 106 0.40 9.79 0.90
CA PHE A 106 0.72 10.61 -0.27
C PHE A 106 0.74 9.79 -1.56
N PHE A 107 0.37 8.51 -1.51
CA PHE A 107 0.28 7.69 -2.70
C PHE A 107 -0.68 8.32 -3.70
N ARG A 108 -0.20 8.54 -4.91
CA ARG A 108 -1.00 9.06 -6.02
C ARG A 108 -0.65 8.29 -7.28
N CYS A 109 -1.64 7.69 -7.93
CA CYS A 109 -1.40 7.03 -9.21
C CYS A 109 -1.22 8.07 -10.33
N PRO A 110 -0.16 8.00 -11.14
CA PRO A 110 0.06 8.97 -12.22
C PRO A 110 -0.92 8.84 -13.41
N ASP A 111 -1.61 7.70 -13.55
CA ASP A 111 -2.58 7.51 -14.65
C ASP A 111 -4.01 7.81 -14.26
N CYS A 112 -4.47 7.23 -13.14
CA CYS A 112 -5.87 7.28 -12.71
C CYS A 112 -6.13 8.19 -11.51
N ASP A 113 -5.11 8.95 -11.10
CA ASP A 113 -5.16 9.89 -9.98
C ASP A 113 -5.64 9.31 -8.63
N PHE A 114 -5.65 7.97 -8.50
CA PHE A 114 -6.09 7.30 -7.28
C PHE A 114 -5.33 7.83 -6.07
N THR A 115 -6.07 8.10 -4.99
CA THR A 115 -5.51 8.46 -3.69
C THR A 115 -6.14 7.62 -2.56
N PRO A 116 -5.41 7.34 -1.47
CA PRO A 116 -5.93 6.61 -0.32
C PRO A 116 -7.10 7.30 0.40
N PHE A 117 -7.33 8.58 0.11
CA PHE A 117 -8.41 9.40 0.69
C PHE A 117 -9.58 9.60 -0.29
N TRP A 118 -9.66 8.78 -1.35
CA TRP A 118 -10.75 8.86 -2.34
C TRP A 118 -12.14 8.88 -1.70
N ASP A 119 -12.37 8.05 -0.68
CA ASP A 119 -13.62 7.99 0.08
C ASP A 119 -13.88 9.23 0.96
N LYS A 120 -12.86 9.99 1.37
CA LYS A 120 -13.07 11.26 2.08
C LYS A 120 -13.39 12.40 1.12
N LYS A 121 -12.82 12.34 -0.09
CA LYS A 121 -12.98 13.37 -1.12
C LYS A 121 -14.28 13.21 -1.90
N TYR A 122 -14.76 11.98 -2.10
CA TYR A 122 -15.93 11.65 -2.92
C TYR A 122 -16.98 10.79 -2.21
N GLY A 123 -16.72 10.28 -0.99
CA GLY A 123 -17.71 9.58 -0.16
C GLY A 123 -18.48 10.50 0.79
N ALA A 124 -18.23 11.81 0.71
CA ALA A 124 -19.08 12.84 1.27
C ALA A 124 -19.82 13.54 0.13
N ASP A 125 -20.60 12.78 -0.63
CA ASP A 125 -21.78 13.35 -1.26
C ASP A 125 -22.92 13.08 -0.28
N PRO A 126 -23.31 14.05 0.57
CA PRO A 126 -24.59 13.99 1.25
C PRO A 126 -25.67 14.22 0.18
N GLN A 127 -25.96 13.20 -0.62
CA GLN A 127 -27.19 13.20 -1.39
C GLN A 127 -28.32 12.82 -0.45
N GLU A 128 -29.01 13.89 -0.02
CA GLU A 128 -30.43 13.99 0.40
C GLU A 128 -30.92 13.18 1.61
#